data_AF-A0A950D5Q5-F1
#
_entry.id   AF-A0A950D5Q5-F1
#
_cell.length_a   1.000
_cell.length_b   1.000
_cell.length_c   1.000
_cell.angle_alpha   90.00
_cell.angle_beta   90.00
_cell.angle_gamma   90.00
#
_symmetry.space_group_name_H-M   'P 1'
#
loop_
_entity.id
_entity.type
_entity.pdbx_description
1 polymer ?
#
loop_
_entity_poly.entity_id
_entity_poly.type
_entity_poly.pdbx_seq_one_letter_code
_entity_poly.pdbx_strand_id
1 'polypeptide(L)'
;MKPFSRFFRFHLFLGVSWMHAAVGVFAAEKPASPESPGAKQLDPGWPREVTRNGIRFVYYQPQVDEWKDFRELRARLAFVLTPKDGKPAVGVEELKGRTTANVETRTVLIDDIEITAVRFPALSDDEETKMEELLKSTFPGKPLTVSLDRLITSVQASQEKAKTVPVKTDPPTIMISTEPAVLLTVQGDSVLGPIKGIDLKFVLNANWDLFFDSAASKYYLLVDKLWLSANSLDGPWSGVSKLPADFSNFPAEVLASVPGTPECEDAILLAQVPVSAVVKRTEAGSKVKVEYNNEPQFAPIEGASLSYATNTRADVIKVEDQYYLCSD
;
A
#
# COMPACT_ATOMS: atom_id res chain seq x y z
N MET A 1 16.91 -35.61 8.06
CA MET A 1 18.16 -36.18 7.49
C MET A 1 19.04 -35.04 6.95
N LYS A 2 20.17 -34.79 7.59
CA LYS A 2 21.43 -34.27 7.01
C LYS A 2 22.48 -35.36 7.32
N PRO A 3 23.64 -35.47 6.65
CA PRO A 3 24.41 -34.40 6.01
C PRO A 3 25.06 -34.80 4.66
N PHE A 4 25.74 -33.86 3.99
CA PHE A 4 27.12 -34.07 3.55
C PHE A 4 27.75 -32.74 3.11
N SER A 5 28.91 -32.45 3.69
CA SER A 5 29.79 -31.33 3.37
C SER A 5 31.01 -31.91 2.66
N ARG A 6 31.53 -31.24 1.63
CA ARG A 6 32.90 -31.47 1.13
C ARG A 6 33.57 -30.15 0.79
N PHE A 7 34.63 -29.88 1.55
CA PHE A 7 35.70 -28.93 1.26
C PHE A 7 36.61 -29.48 0.16
N PHE A 8 37.13 -28.59 -0.70
CA PHE A 8 38.45 -28.75 -1.31
C PHE A 8 39.13 -27.38 -1.43
N ARG A 9 40.43 -27.34 -1.11
CA ARG A 9 41.30 -26.17 -0.93
C ARG A 9 42.56 -26.42 -1.75
N PHE A 10 43.01 -25.47 -2.58
CA PHE A 10 44.38 -25.36 -3.15
C PHE A 10 44.56 -23.89 -3.60
N HIS A 11 45.27 -23.04 -2.84
CA HIS A 11 46.65 -22.54 -3.06
C HIS A 11 46.97 -22.19 -4.54
N LEU A 12 46.95 -20.91 -4.92
CA LEU A 12 47.95 -19.82 -4.75
C LEU A 12 48.82 -19.71 -6.01
N PHE A 13 48.74 -18.61 -6.76
CA PHE A 13 49.88 -18.03 -7.49
C PHE A 13 49.66 -16.53 -7.78
N LEU A 14 50.53 -15.72 -7.17
CA LEU A 14 51.19 -14.48 -7.60
C LEU A 14 50.45 -13.46 -8.51
N GLY A 15 50.06 -12.33 -7.88
CA GLY A 15 50.77 -11.05 -7.99
C GLY A 15 50.93 -10.37 -9.37
N VAL A 16 50.13 -9.33 -9.62
CA VAL A 16 50.51 -8.15 -10.42
C VAL A 16 49.87 -6.89 -9.79
N SER A 17 50.72 -5.95 -9.37
CA SER A 17 50.44 -4.51 -9.12
C SER A 17 50.30 -3.79 -10.46
N TRP A 18 49.53 -2.71 -10.72
CA TRP A 18 49.12 -1.52 -9.98
C TRP A 18 47.94 -0.88 -10.75
N MET A 19 47.14 -0.04 -10.08
CA MET A 19 46.88 1.38 -10.39
C MET A 19 45.48 1.80 -9.93
N HIS A 20 45.41 2.84 -9.10
CA HIS A 20 44.16 3.45 -8.64
C HIS A 20 43.46 4.15 -9.80
N ALA A 21 42.20 3.80 -10.06
CA ALA A 21 41.26 4.65 -10.79
C ALA A 21 39.89 4.56 -10.13
N ALA A 22 39.34 5.72 -9.79
CA ALA A 22 38.04 5.89 -9.17
C ALA A 22 36.94 5.26 -10.04
N VAL A 23 36.21 4.28 -9.48
CA VAL A 23 34.98 3.77 -10.11
C VAL A 23 33.83 4.66 -9.63
N GLY A 24 33.50 5.64 -10.46
CA GLY A 24 32.19 6.27 -10.42
C GLY A 24 31.13 5.21 -10.70
N VAL A 25 30.07 5.22 -9.91
CA VAL A 25 28.86 4.42 -10.14
C VAL A 25 28.21 4.92 -11.43
N PHE A 26 28.57 4.32 -12.56
CA PHE A 26 27.77 4.40 -13.77
C PHE A 26 26.66 3.36 -13.64
N ALA A 27 25.42 3.85 -13.59
CA ALA A 27 24.24 3.02 -13.72
C ALA A 27 24.33 2.28 -15.06
N ALA A 28 24.42 0.94 -15.01
CA ALA A 28 24.40 0.11 -16.19
C ALA A 28 23.04 0.25 -16.88
N GLU A 29 23.03 0.88 -18.04
CA GLU A 29 21.91 0.88 -18.96
C GLU A 29 21.62 -0.57 -19.38
N LYS A 30 20.39 -1.01 -19.12
CA LYS A 30 19.94 -2.38 -19.43
C LYS A 30 20.10 -2.61 -20.94
N PRO A 31 20.73 -3.72 -21.39
CA PRO A 31 20.94 -3.94 -22.82
C PRO A 31 19.60 -4.07 -23.54
N ALA A 32 19.44 -3.28 -24.61
CA ALA A 32 18.32 -3.37 -25.54
C ALA A 32 18.26 -4.78 -26.16
N SER A 33 17.07 -5.38 -26.18
CA SER A 33 16.82 -6.60 -26.95
C SER A 33 17.08 -6.35 -28.44
N PRO A 34 17.60 -7.33 -29.19
CA PRO A 34 17.95 -7.14 -30.60
C PRO A 34 16.71 -6.85 -31.43
N GLU A 35 16.71 -5.71 -32.13
CA GLU A 35 15.70 -5.37 -33.12
C GLU A 35 15.82 -6.31 -34.33
N SER A 36 14.68 -6.87 -34.75
CA SER A 36 14.57 -7.68 -35.97
C SER A 36 14.42 -6.75 -37.18
N PRO A 37 15.21 -6.90 -38.26
CA PRO A 37 15.18 -5.96 -39.38
C PRO A 37 14.01 -6.26 -40.32
N GLY A 38 13.14 -5.26 -40.57
CA GLY A 38 12.42 -5.17 -41.85
C GLY A 38 10.89 -5.25 -41.87
N ALA A 39 10.16 -4.90 -40.81
CA ALA A 39 8.73 -4.56 -40.95
C ALA A 39 8.60 -3.05 -41.20
N LYS A 40 7.90 -2.63 -42.28
CA LYS A 40 7.43 -1.23 -42.40
C LYS A 40 6.69 -0.90 -41.11
N GLN A 41 7.24 0.02 -40.32
CA GLN A 41 6.68 0.39 -39.03
C GLN A 41 5.42 1.22 -39.26
N LEU A 42 4.29 0.54 -39.50
CA LEU A 42 2.96 1.14 -39.74
C LEU A 42 2.33 1.70 -38.44
N ASP A 43 2.88 1.34 -37.29
CA ASP A 43 2.62 1.94 -35.99
C ASP A 43 3.87 2.72 -35.56
N PRO A 44 3.85 4.07 -35.54
CA PRO A 44 5.03 4.91 -35.27
C PRO A 44 5.59 4.76 -33.85
N GLY A 45 4.96 3.94 -33.00
CA GLY A 45 5.34 3.79 -31.61
C GLY A 45 4.71 4.85 -30.72
N TRP A 46 5.25 4.98 -29.51
CA TRP A 46 4.76 5.84 -28.46
C TRP A 46 5.93 6.48 -27.71
N PRO A 47 5.79 7.70 -27.17
CA PRO A 47 4.63 8.59 -27.27
C PRO A 47 4.42 9.15 -28.68
N ARG A 48 3.23 9.68 -28.94
CA ARG A 48 2.89 10.35 -30.19
C ARG A 48 2.63 11.82 -29.95
N GLU A 49 2.98 12.64 -30.93
CA GLU A 49 2.90 14.09 -30.82
C GLU A 49 2.15 14.69 -32.01
N VAL A 50 1.27 15.64 -31.73
CA VAL A 50 0.60 16.46 -32.75
C VAL A 50 0.61 17.91 -32.30
N THR A 51 1.00 18.81 -33.20
CA THR A 51 0.92 20.25 -32.98
C THR A 51 -0.11 20.86 -33.93
N ARG A 52 -1.01 21.70 -33.40
CA ARG A 52 -1.98 22.48 -34.20
C ARG A 52 -2.14 23.85 -33.58
N ASN A 53 -2.13 24.89 -34.41
CA ASN A 53 -2.34 26.28 -33.97
C ASN A 53 -1.38 26.71 -32.83
N GLY A 54 -0.17 26.13 -32.77
CA GLY A 54 0.80 26.36 -31.69
C GLY A 54 0.53 25.60 -30.39
N ILE A 55 -0.54 24.80 -30.32
CA ILE A 55 -0.88 23.93 -29.20
C ILE A 55 -0.26 22.56 -29.45
N ARG A 56 0.48 22.04 -28.48
CA ARG A 56 1.17 20.75 -28.56
C ARG A 56 0.42 19.71 -27.73
N PHE A 57 0.11 18.57 -28.33
CA PHE A 57 -0.54 17.44 -27.70
C PHE A 57 0.35 16.21 -27.81
N VAL A 58 0.85 15.74 -26.66
CA VAL A 58 1.64 14.51 -26.56
C VAL A 58 0.80 13.47 -25.85
N TYR A 59 0.54 12.34 -26.50
CA TYR A 59 -0.30 11.28 -25.94
C TYR A 59 0.46 9.96 -25.90
N TYR A 60 0.26 9.22 -24.82
CA TYR A 60 0.95 7.97 -24.54
C TYR A 60 0.12 6.78 -24.98
N GLN A 61 0.72 5.59 -24.93
CA GLN A 61 0.06 4.36 -25.31
C GLN A 61 -1.24 4.17 -24.51
N PRO A 62 -2.40 4.00 -25.20
CA PRO A 62 -3.65 3.69 -24.55
C PRO A 62 -3.58 2.36 -23.78
N GLN A 63 -4.12 2.37 -22.57
CA GLN A 63 -4.43 1.18 -21.80
C GLN A 63 -5.82 0.71 -22.20
N VAL A 64 -5.91 -0.49 -22.78
CA VAL A 64 -7.19 -1.06 -23.20
C VAL A 64 -7.93 -1.60 -22.00
N ASP A 65 -9.12 -1.08 -21.72
CA ASP A 65 -9.96 -1.56 -20.64
C ASP A 65 -10.82 -2.74 -21.07
N GLU A 66 -11.29 -2.70 -22.32
CA GLU A 66 -12.15 -3.69 -22.93
C GLU A 66 -12.00 -3.65 -24.46
N TRP A 67 -11.97 -4.81 -25.12
CA TRP A 67 -12.06 -4.92 -26.57
C TRP A 67 -13.14 -5.94 -26.93
N LYS A 68 -14.38 -5.47 -26.99
CA LYS A 68 -15.56 -6.31 -27.16
C LYS A 68 -15.69 -6.77 -28.60
N ASP A 69 -15.79 -8.09 -28.79
CA ASP A 69 -15.97 -8.77 -30.08
C ASP A 69 -14.94 -8.36 -31.15
N PHE A 70 -13.79 -7.83 -30.74
CA PHE A 70 -12.78 -7.20 -31.60
C PHE A 70 -13.33 -6.08 -32.51
N ARG A 71 -14.42 -5.43 -32.10
CA ARG A 71 -15.14 -4.40 -32.86
C ARG A 71 -15.29 -3.08 -32.10
N GLU A 72 -15.48 -3.14 -30.79
CA GLU A 72 -15.60 -1.95 -29.94
C GLU A 72 -14.49 -1.93 -28.90
N LEU A 73 -13.69 -0.86 -28.90
CA LEU A 73 -12.59 -0.65 -27.97
C LEU A 73 -12.98 0.42 -26.95
N ARG A 74 -12.76 0.12 -25.67
CA ARG A 74 -12.72 1.11 -24.58
C ARG A 74 -11.30 1.19 -24.06
N ALA A 75 -10.77 2.41 -23.96
CA ALA A 75 -9.40 2.62 -23.52
C ALA A 75 -9.25 3.92 -22.75
N ARG A 76 -8.19 3.99 -21.96
CA ARG A 76 -7.72 5.20 -21.28
C ARG A 76 -6.34 5.55 -21.77
N LEU A 77 -6.08 6.81 -22.04
CA LEU A 77 -4.74 7.27 -22.37
C LEU A 77 -4.36 8.48 -21.55
N ALA A 78 -3.10 8.54 -21.15
CA ALA A 78 -2.51 9.72 -20.56
C ALA A 78 -1.99 10.63 -21.66
N PHE A 79 -2.03 11.94 -21.42
CA PHE A 79 -1.52 12.94 -22.35
C PHE A 79 -0.94 14.15 -21.61
N VAL A 80 -0.19 14.96 -22.36
CA VAL A 80 0.27 16.29 -21.98
C VAL A 80 -0.22 17.28 -23.02
N LEU A 81 -1.03 18.25 -22.59
CA LEU A 81 -1.50 19.34 -23.43
C LEU A 81 -0.76 20.63 -23.07
N THR A 82 -0.09 21.23 -24.04
CA THR A 82 0.66 22.48 -23.87
C THR A 82 0.01 23.56 -24.74
N PRO A 83 -0.71 24.53 -24.13
CA PRO A 83 -1.24 25.69 -24.86
C PRO A 83 -0.11 26.54 -25.43
N LYS A 84 -0.40 27.34 -26.47
CA LYS A 84 0.59 28.16 -27.19
C LYS A 84 1.46 29.03 -26.28
N ASP A 85 0.84 29.64 -25.27
CA ASP A 85 1.49 30.55 -24.30
C ASP A 85 1.22 30.11 -22.86
N GLY A 86 0.99 28.79 -22.65
CA GLY A 86 0.58 28.22 -21.37
C GLY A 86 1.56 27.18 -20.82
N LYS A 87 1.35 26.82 -19.54
CA LYS A 87 2.08 25.71 -18.93
C LYS A 87 1.54 24.37 -19.43
N PRO A 88 2.40 23.33 -19.58
CA PRO A 88 1.94 21.99 -19.90
C PRO A 88 1.06 21.44 -18.77
N ALA A 89 -0.06 20.83 -19.14
CA ALA A 89 -0.95 20.13 -18.20
C ALA A 89 -1.00 18.65 -18.55
N VAL A 90 -0.85 17.80 -17.52
CA VAL A 90 -1.02 16.35 -17.62
C VAL A 90 -2.51 16.04 -17.48
N GLY A 91 -3.04 15.25 -18.41
CA GLY A 91 -4.43 14.81 -18.37
C GLY A 91 -4.57 13.32 -18.69
N VAL A 92 -5.75 12.79 -18.41
CA VAL A 92 -6.17 11.46 -18.81
C VAL A 92 -7.49 11.60 -19.55
N GLU A 93 -7.61 10.93 -20.69
CA GLU A 93 -8.89 10.81 -21.41
C GLU A 93 -9.33 9.34 -21.45
N GLU A 94 -10.64 9.16 -21.31
CA GLU A 94 -11.33 7.92 -21.58
C GLU A 94 -11.96 8.02 -22.96
N LEU A 95 -11.79 6.98 -23.77
CA LEU A 95 -12.28 6.95 -25.13
C LEU A 95 -12.97 5.63 -25.47
N LYS A 96 -13.91 5.73 -26.38
CA LYS A 96 -14.54 4.62 -27.08
C LYS A 96 -14.26 4.77 -28.57
N GLY A 97 -13.98 3.67 -29.27
CA GLY A 97 -13.79 3.68 -30.72
C GLY A 97 -14.18 2.36 -31.38
N ARG A 98 -14.50 2.43 -32.66
CA ARG A 98 -14.75 1.26 -33.49
C ARG A 98 -13.44 0.75 -34.06
N THR A 99 -13.30 -0.57 -34.13
CA THR A 99 -12.06 -1.22 -34.57
C THR A 99 -12.27 -2.02 -35.85
N THR A 100 -11.30 -1.94 -36.76
CA THR A 100 -11.18 -2.77 -37.96
C THR A 100 -9.78 -3.37 -37.99
N ALA A 101 -9.69 -4.70 -37.78
CA ALA A 101 -8.42 -5.42 -37.80
C ALA A 101 -8.03 -5.82 -39.23
N ASN A 102 -6.80 -5.52 -39.61
CA ASN A 102 -6.15 -6.03 -40.82
C ASN A 102 -5.06 -7.03 -40.40
N VAL A 103 -5.33 -8.31 -40.63
CA VAL A 103 -4.43 -9.42 -40.24
C VAL A 103 -3.21 -9.50 -41.16
N GLU A 104 -3.34 -9.10 -42.43
CA GLU A 104 -2.26 -9.09 -43.41
C GLU A 104 -1.18 -8.06 -43.03
N THR A 105 -1.59 -6.85 -42.64
CA THR A 105 -0.67 -5.80 -42.19
C THR A 105 -0.41 -5.80 -40.69
N ARG A 106 -1.07 -6.71 -39.92
CA ARG A 106 -1.03 -6.80 -38.45
C ARG A 106 -1.33 -5.47 -37.75
N THR A 107 -2.30 -4.73 -38.26
CA THR A 107 -2.72 -3.43 -37.71
C THR A 107 -4.20 -3.40 -37.42
N VAL A 108 -4.61 -2.56 -36.46
CA VAL A 108 -6.00 -2.23 -36.18
C VAL A 108 -6.20 -0.74 -36.42
N LEU A 109 -7.14 -0.42 -37.29
CA LEU A 109 -7.66 0.93 -37.42
C LEU A 109 -8.73 1.13 -36.33
N ILE A 110 -8.56 2.17 -35.53
CA ILE A 110 -9.55 2.66 -34.57
C ILE A 110 -10.13 3.93 -35.18
N ASP A 111 -11.41 3.92 -35.53
CA ASP A 111 -12.14 5.08 -36.05
C ASP A 111 -13.38 5.36 -35.18
N ASP A 112 -14.15 6.37 -35.55
CA ASP A 112 -15.36 6.78 -34.81
C ASP A 112 -15.06 7.00 -33.31
N ILE A 113 -13.96 7.71 -33.04
CA ILE A 113 -13.44 7.89 -31.68
C ILE A 113 -14.29 8.94 -30.95
N GLU A 114 -14.90 8.51 -29.86
CA GLU A 114 -15.64 9.32 -28.92
C GLU A 114 -14.84 9.44 -27.62
N ILE A 115 -14.56 10.68 -27.20
CA ILE A 115 -13.93 10.95 -25.90
C ILE A 115 -15.06 11.03 -24.87
N THR A 116 -15.15 10.03 -24.00
CA THR A 116 -16.25 9.89 -23.02
C THR A 116 -15.98 10.65 -21.73
N ALA A 117 -14.71 10.89 -21.39
CA ALA A 117 -14.32 11.71 -20.26
C ALA A 117 -12.90 12.26 -20.44
N VAL A 118 -12.64 13.45 -19.88
CA VAL A 118 -11.32 14.06 -19.77
C VAL A 118 -11.13 14.53 -18.33
N ARG A 119 -9.92 14.38 -17.79
CA ARG A 119 -9.56 14.79 -16.43
C ARG A 119 -8.18 15.41 -16.39
N PHE A 120 -8.01 16.45 -15.59
CA PHE A 120 -6.72 17.10 -15.33
C PHE A 120 -6.44 17.15 -13.81
N PRO A 121 -5.86 16.09 -13.22
CA PRO A 121 -5.79 15.93 -11.76
C PRO A 121 -5.06 17.04 -10.98
N ALA A 122 -4.24 17.84 -11.66
CA ALA A 122 -3.45 18.90 -11.06
C ALA A 122 -4.05 20.31 -11.26
N LEU A 123 -5.19 20.44 -11.94
CA LEU A 123 -5.85 21.70 -12.25
C LEU A 123 -7.08 21.90 -11.35
N SER A 124 -7.46 23.17 -11.16
CA SER A 124 -8.78 23.51 -10.60
C SER A 124 -9.91 23.29 -11.61
N ASP A 125 -11.15 23.18 -11.16
CA ASP A 125 -12.32 22.92 -12.02
C ASP A 125 -12.46 23.93 -13.19
N ASP A 126 -12.20 25.22 -12.92
CA ASP A 126 -12.24 26.29 -13.92
C ASP A 126 -11.12 26.16 -14.98
N GLU A 127 -9.95 25.67 -14.56
CA GLU A 127 -8.82 25.43 -15.45
C GLU A 127 -9.01 24.14 -16.26
N GLU A 128 -9.54 23.09 -15.64
CA GLU A 128 -9.91 21.82 -16.28
C GLU A 128 -10.91 22.07 -17.41
N THR A 129 -11.98 22.82 -17.14
CA THR A 129 -13.01 23.16 -18.14
C THR A 129 -12.40 23.83 -19.38
N LYS A 130 -11.53 24.82 -19.19
CA LYS A 130 -10.85 25.54 -20.28
C LYS A 130 -9.92 24.61 -21.08
N MET A 131 -9.19 23.74 -20.39
CA MET A 131 -8.25 22.82 -21.03
C MET A 131 -8.96 21.69 -21.77
N GLU A 132 -10.10 21.23 -21.27
CA GLU A 132 -10.97 20.27 -21.95
C GLU A 132 -11.57 20.87 -23.24
N GLU A 133 -12.09 22.10 -23.17
CA GLU A 133 -12.58 22.82 -24.37
C GLU A 133 -11.46 23.03 -25.41
N LEU A 134 -10.26 23.38 -24.96
CA LEU A 134 -9.08 23.54 -25.81
C LEU A 134 -8.72 22.22 -26.52
N LEU A 135 -8.72 21.11 -25.79
CA LEU A 135 -8.46 19.77 -26.32
C LEU A 135 -9.49 19.40 -27.40
N LYS A 136 -10.79 19.47 -27.05
CA LYS A 136 -11.90 19.07 -27.93
C LYS A 136 -11.96 19.92 -29.21
N SER A 137 -11.75 21.23 -29.09
CA SER A 137 -11.76 22.14 -30.25
C SER A 137 -10.55 21.98 -31.18
N THR A 138 -9.38 21.64 -30.64
CA THR A 138 -8.13 21.57 -31.41
C THR A 138 -7.88 20.18 -32.00
N PHE A 139 -8.21 19.13 -31.25
CA PHE A 139 -7.92 17.74 -31.57
C PHE A 139 -9.20 16.87 -31.52
N PRO A 140 -10.14 17.04 -32.46
CA PRO A 140 -11.28 16.13 -32.57
C PRO A 140 -10.75 14.71 -32.86
N GLY A 141 -11.33 13.69 -32.20
CA GLY A 141 -10.92 12.29 -32.25
C GLY A 141 -10.67 11.82 -33.69
N LYS A 142 -9.39 11.71 -34.07
CA LYS A 142 -9.00 11.27 -35.41
C LYS A 142 -8.74 9.78 -35.42
N PRO A 143 -9.04 9.09 -36.54
CA PRO A 143 -8.70 7.69 -36.67
C PRO A 143 -7.23 7.41 -36.37
N LEU A 144 -7.00 6.35 -35.61
CA LEU A 144 -5.74 5.94 -35.05
C LEU A 144 -5.41 4.53 -35.56
N THR A 145 -4.20 4.32 -36.08
CA THR A 145 -3.72 2.96 -36.38
C THR A 145 -2.77 2.49 -35.28
N VAL A 146 -3.00 1.29 -34.77
CA VAL A 146 -2.19 0.61 -33.73
C VAL A 146 -1.82 -0.79 -34.20
N SER A 147 -0.68 -1.32 -33.76
CA SER A 147 -0.35 -2.73 -33.98
C SER A 147 -1.39 -3.69 -33.36
N LEU A 148 -1.80 -4.70 -34.13
CA LEU A 148 -2.69 -5.77 -33.65
C LEU A 148 -2.09 -6.52 -32.47
N ASP A 149 -0.78 -6.83 -32.51
CA ASP A 149 -0.08 -7.54 -31.45
C ASP A 149 -0.07 -6.75 -30.13
N ARG A 150 0.11 -5.44 -30.23
CA ARG A 150 0.09 -4.55 -29.06
C ARG A 150 -1.31 -4.51 -28.43
N LEU A 151 -2.37 -4.50 -29.23
CA LEU A 151 -3.74 -4.57 -28.72
C LEU A 151 -4.04 -5.90 -28.05
N ILE A 152 -3.65 -7.03 -28.66
CA ILE A 152 -3.80 -8.37 -28.05
C ILE A 152 -3.10 -8.42 -26.69
N THR A 153 -1.84 -7.98 -26.62
CA THR A 153 -1.07 -7.91 -25.36
C THR A 153 -1.76 -7.01 -24.33
N SER A 154 -2.28 -5.86 -24.75
CA SER A 154 -2.97 -4.94 -23.83
C SER A 154 -4.29 -5.50 -23.27
N VAL A 155 -5.03 -6.27 -24.08
CA VAL A 155 -6.26 -6.95 -23.63
C VAL A 155 -5.94 -8.09 -22.67
N GLN A 156 -4.87 -8.84 -22.91
CA GLN A 156 -4.42 -9.86 -21.96
C GLN A 156 -4.05 -9.24 -20.61
N ALA A 157 -3.27 -8.15 -20.63
CA ALA A 157 -2.92 -7.42 -19.42
C ALA A 157 -4.15 -6.81 -18.70
N SER A 158 -5.21 -6.44 -19.43
CA SER A 158 -6.44 -5.91 -18.83
C SER A 158 -7.39 -6.99 -18.31
N GLN A 159 -7.38 -8.19 -18.89
CA GLN A 159 -8.05 -9.37 -18.33
C GLN A 159 -7.36 -9.86 -17.06
N GLU A 160 -6.07 -9.56 -16.89
CA GLU A 160 -5.34 -9.71 -15.62
C GLU A 160 -5.67 -8.63 -14.58
N LYS A 161 -6.74 -7.82 -14.77
CA LYS A 161 -7.27 -6.91 -13.75
C LYS A 161 -7.29 -7.63 -12.41
N ALA A 162 -6.55 -7.07 -11.44
CA ALA A 162 -6.55 -7.54 -10.07
C ALA A 162 -8.01 -7.73 -9.64
N LYS A 163 -8.38 -8.97 -9.29
CA LYS A 163 -9.69 -9.26 -8.72
C LYS A 163 -9.94 -8.22 -7.64
N THR A 164 -10.99 -7.42 -7.79
CA THR A 164 -11.41 -6.47 -6.77
C THR A 164 -11.72 -7.30 -5.53
N VAL A 165 -10.76 -7.36 -4.61
CA VAL A 165 -11.01 -7.92 -3.29
C VAL A 165 -11.96 -6.91 -2.64
N PRO A 166 -13.12 -7.34 -2.13
CA PRO A 166 -13.96 -6.46 -1.33
C PRO A 166 -13.08 -5.88 -0.21
N VAL A 167 -12.81 -4.58 -0.27
CA VAL A 167 -12.05 -3.90 0.77
C VAL A 167 -13.00 -3.78 1.95
N LYS A 168 -12.62 -4.39 3.07
CA LYS A 168 -13.38 -4.30 4.31
C LYS A 168 -13.19 -2.89 4.89
N THR A 169 -14.16 -2.02 4.66
CA THR A 169 -14.17 -0.64 5.17
C THR A 169 -14.81 -0.51 6.55
N ASP A 170 -15.09 -1.63 7.23
CA ASP A 170 -15.56 -1.58 8.62
C ASP A 170 -14.52 -0.83 9.46
N PRO A 171 -14.93 0.22 10.19
CA PRO A 171 -13.98 0.98 11.00
C PRO A 171 -13.29 0.04 12.00
N PRO A 172 -11.97 0.20 12.22
CA PRO A 172 -11.28 -0.62 13.21
C PRO A 172 -11.89 -0.36 14.59
N THR A 173 -12.01 -1.40 15.40
CA THR A 173 -12.42 -1.25 16.79
C THR A 173 -11.34 -0.47 17.55
N ILE A 174 -11.71 0.70 18.08
CA ILE A 174 -10.82 1.51 18.93
C ILE A 174 -11.07 1.12 20.39
N MET A 175 -10.02 0.64 21.07
CA MET A 175 -10.06 0.33 22.50
C MET A 175 -9.38 1.45 23.28
N ILE A 176 -10.05 2.00 24.29
CA ILE A 176 -9.52 3.05 25.15
C ILE A 176 -9.50 2.53 26.58
N SER A 177 -8.35 2.62 27.25
CA SER A 177 -8.22 2.40 28.68
C SER A 177 -7.69 3.66 29.35
N THR A 178 -8.33 4.06 30.45
CA THR A 178 -7.90 5.18 31.31
C THR A 178 -7.04 4.70 32.49
N GLU A 179 -6.84 3.40 32.60
CA GLU A 179 -5.99 2.72 33.60
C GLU A 179 -4.93 1.87 32.89
N PRO A 180 -3.83 1.48 33.54
CA PRO A 180 -2.84 0.58 32.96
C PRO A 180 -3.50 -0.72 32.48
N ALA A 181 -3.36 -1.01 31.19
CA ALA A 181 -3.97 -2.18 30.55
C ALA A 181 -3.02 -2.80 29.54
N VAL A 182 -3.16 -4.12 29.36
CA VAL A 182 -2.40 -4.91 28.40
C VAL A 182 -3.34 -5.33 27.28
N LEU A 183 -2.97 -5.02 26.04
CA LEU A 183 -3.72 -5.46 24.88
C LEU A 183 -3.21 -6.83 24.41
N LEU A 184 -3.95 -7.89 24.78
CA LEU A 184 -3.78 -9.23 24.22
C LEU A 184 -4.58 -9.35 22.92
N THR A 185 -3.90 -9.68 21.83
CA THR A 185 -4.52 -9.96 20.53
C THR A 185 -4.21 -11.38 20.11
N VAL A 186 -5.24 -12.09 19.65
CA VAL A 186 -5.12 -13.43 19.05
C VAL A 186 -5.74 -13.36 17.65
N GLN A 187 -4.97 -13.69 16.63
CA GLN A 187 -5.40 -13.54 15.24
C GLN A 187 -6.30 -14.71 14.81
N GLY A 188 -7.61 -14.53 14.94
CA GLY A 188 -8.59 -15.59 14.69
C GLY A 188 -8.64 -16.61 15.82
N ASP A 189 -9.02 -17.84 15.51
CA ASP A 189 -9.09 -18.93 16.50
C ASP A 189 -7.69 -19.28 17.03
N SER A 190 -7.58 -19.64 18.32
CA SER A 190 -6.29 -19.94 18.96
C SER A 190 -5.58 -21.12 18.27
N VAL A 191 -4.37 -20.89 17.78
CA VAL A 191 -3.54 -21.93 17.14
C VAL A 191 -2.56 -22.49 18.16
N LEU A 192 -2.79 -23.72 18.62
CA LEU A 192 -1.99 -24.37 19.67
C LEU A 192 -0.80 -25.15 19.10
N GLY A 193 0.42 -24.74 19.43
CA GLY A 193 1.66 -25.45 19.15
C GLY A 193 2.09 -26.33 20.33
N PRO A 194 2.49 -27.59 20.11
CA PRO A 194 2.92 -28.48 21.18
C PRO A 194 4.29 -28.09 21.74
N ILE A 195 4.47 -28.21 23.06
CA ILE A 195 5.78 -28.10 23.71
C ILE A 195 6.25 -29.51 24.05
N LYS A 196 7.45 -29.87 23.60
CA LYS A 196 7.92 -31.24 23.67
C LYS A 196 8.14 -31.66 25.13
N GLY A 197 7.41 -32.68 25.58
CA GLY A 197 7.63 -33.36 26.86
C GLY A 197 6.82 -32.82 28.04
N ILE A 198 5.85 -31.93 27.81
CA ILE A 198 4.91 -31.40 28.82
C ILE A 198 3.51 -31.20 28.23
N ASP A 199 2.48 -31.09 29.08
CA ASP A 199 1.07 -30.93 28.65
C ASP A 199 0.68 -29.46 28.38
N LEU A 200 1.69 -28.59 28.25
CA LEU A 200 1.57 -27.18 27.93
C LEU A 200 1.71 -26.95 26.42
N LYS A 201 0.87 -26.07 25.87
CA LYS A 201 0.88 -25.66 24.46
C LYS A 201 1.08 -24.15 24.34
N PHE A 202 1.77 -23.71 23.29
CA PHE A 202 1.94 -22.28 23.00
C PHE A 202 0.85 -21.79 22.03
N VAL A 203 0.31 -20.59 22.24
CA VAL A 203 -0.64 -19.98 21.30
C VAL A 203 0.15 -19.19 20.26
N LEU A 204 0.33 -19.76 19.07
CA LEU A 204 1.26 -19.28 18.04
C LEU A 204 0.80 -17.99 17.34
N ASN A 205 -0.48 -17.66 17.42
CA ASN A 205 -1.10 -16.51 16.78
C ASN A 205 -1.46 -15.39 17.77
N ALA A 206 -0.79 -15.34 18.91
CA ALA A 206 -0.91 -14.26 19.90
C ALA A 206 0.27 -13.27 19.80
N ASN A 207 0.05 -12.01 20.15
CA ASN A 207 1.12 -11.00 20.24
C ASN A 207 1.94 -11.06 21.54
N TRP A 208 1.53 -11.88 22.50
CA TRP A 208 2.20 -12.10 23.78
C TRP A 208 2.54 -13.58 23.97
N ASP A 209 3.46 -13.85 24.91
CA ASP A 209 3.76 -15.20 25.38
C ASP A 209 2.55 -15.79 26.11
N LEU A 210 1.75 -16.52 25.36
CA LEU A 210 0.49 -17.10 25.80
C LEU A 210 0.54 -18.61 25.68
N PHE A 211 0.22 -19.28 26.78
CA PHE A 211 0.28 -20.72 26.92
C PHE A 211 -1.09 -21.27 27.31
N PHE A 212 -1.38 -22.49 26.87
CA PHE A 212 -2.57 -23.24 27.24
C PHE A 212 -2.16 -24.56 27.90
N ASP A 213 -2.51 -24.70 29.17
CA ASP A 213 -2.36 -25.94 29.92
C ASP A 213 -3.53 -26.86 29.59
N SER A 214 -3.25 -27.97 28.90
CA SER A 214 -4.29 -28.91 28.48
C SER A 214 -4.84 -29.73 29.65
N ALA A 215 -4.07 -29.92 30.72
CA ALA A 215 -4.49 -30.66 31.90
C ALA A 215 -5.43 -29.81 32.77
N ALA A 216 -5.09 -28.54 32.97
CA ALA A 216 -5.90 -27.60 33.76
C ALA A 216 -6.99 -26.89 32.94
N SER A 217 -6.98 -27.02 31.61
CA SER A 217 -7.84 -26.26 30.68
C SER A 217 -7.78 -24.76 30.94
N LYS A 218 -6.56 -24.23 31.07
CA LYS A 218 -6.32 -22.86 31.53
C LYS A 218 -5.28 -22.16 30.67
N TYR A 219 -5.51 -20.88 30.41
CA TYR A 219 -4.55 -20.00 29.75
C TYR A 219 -3.63 -19.35 30.78
N TYR A 220 -2.36 -19.22 30.41
CA TYR A 220 -1.32 -18.52 31.15
C TYR A 220 -0.67 -17.50 30.21
N LEU A 221 -0.74 -16.23 30.59
CA LEU A 221 -0.17 -15.11 29.86
C LEU A 221 1.01 -14.55 30.66
N LEU A 222 2.15 -14.39 30.00
CA LEU A 222 3.28 -13.66 30.55
C LEU A 222 3.28 -12.24 30.00
N VAL A 223 3.17 -11.25 30.89
CA VAL A 223 3.32 -9.83 30.59
C VAL A 223 4.54 -9.32 31.33
N ASP A 224 5.65 -9.10 30.62
CA ASP A 224 6.96 -8.80 31.21
C ASP A 224 7.34 -9.84 32.28
N LYS A 225 7.17 -9.49 33.57
CA LYS A 225 7.42 -10.39 34.69
C LYS A 225 6.18 -10.80 35.48
N LEU A 226 4.99 -10.51 34.99
CA LEU A 226 3.73 -10.85 35.63
C LEU A 226 3.05 -12.01 34.89
N TRP A 227 2.74 -13.07 35.63
CA TRP A 227 1.90 -14.16 35.14
C TRP A 227 0.43 -13.91 35.44
N LEU A 228 -0.39 -13.96 34.39
CA LEU A 228 -1.84 -13.91 34.46
C LEU A 228 -2.42 -15.25 34.01
N SER A 229 -3.56 -15.66 34.57
CA SER A 229 -4.31 -16.81 34.10
C SER A 229 -5.79 -16.51 33.94
N ALA A 230 -6.40 -17.22 33.00
CA ALA A 230 -7.84 -17.19 32.73
C ALA A 230 -8.31 -18.55 32.20
N ASN A 231 -9.60 -18.84 32.37
CA ASN A 231 -10.20 -20.05 31.80
C ASN A 231 -10.60 -19.86 30.31
N SER A 232 -10.68 -18.60 29.85
CA SER A 232 -10.94 -18.21 28.46
C SER A 232 -10.04 -17.03 28.08
N LEU A 233 -9.83 -16.83 26.78
CA LEU A 233 -9.15 -15.64 26.26
C LEU A 233 -9.91 -14.34 26.61
N ASP A 234 -11.23 -14.42 26.72
CA ASP A 234 -12.09 -13.31 27.14
C ASP A 234 -11.98 -12.96 28.63
N GLY A 235 -11.18 -13.72 29.38
CA GLY A 235 -11.02 -13.56 30.81
C GLY A 235 -12.14 -14.24 31.63
N PRO A 236 -12.32 -13.82 32.90
CA PRO A 236 -11.52 -12.81 33.59
C PRO A 236 -10.07 -13.27 33.80
N TRP A 237 -9.13 -12.33 33.65
CA TRP A 237 -7.70 -12.56 33.89
C TRP A 237 -7.32 -12.23 35.33
N SER A 238 -6.48 -13.07 35.94
CA SER A 238 -6.07 -12.94 37.34
C SER A 238 -4.60 -13.30 37.53
N GLY A 239 -3.93 -12.64 38.48
CA GLY A 239 -2.54 -12.93 38.82
C GLY A 239 -2.33 -14.36 39.30
N VAL A 240 -1.22 -14.97 38.91
CA VAL A 240 -0.88 -16.37 39.23
C VAL A 240 0.21 -16.42 40.28
N SER A 241 -0.11 -16.81 41.51
CA SER A 241 0.88 -16.94 42.58
C SER A 241 1.77 -18.20 42.48
N LYS A 242 1.32 -19.23 41.76
CA LYS A 242 2.07 -20.47 41.57
C LYS A 242 1.79 -21.06 40.19
N LEU A 243 2.84 -21.23 39.39
CA LEU A 243 2.72 -21.89 38.09
C LEU A 243 2.63 -23.42 38.23
N PRO A 244 2.00 -24.11 37.27
CA PRO A 244 2.10 -25.56 37.15
C PRO A 244 3.56 -26.03 37.07
N ALA A 245 3.83 -27.23 37.58
CA ALA A 245 5.20 -27.76 37.69
C ALA A 245 5.93 -27.81 36.34
N ASP A 246 5.19 -28.03 35.25
CA ASP A 246 5.68 -28.12 33.88
C ASP A 246 6.38 -26.85 33.38
N PHE A 247 6.07 -25.68 33.97
CA PHE A 247 6.77 -24.42 33.66
C PHE A 247 8.23 -24.41 34.17
N SER A 248 8.60 -25.28 35.10
CA SER A 248 9.96 -25.37 35.68
C SER A 248 11.03 -25.81 34.67
N ASN A 249 10.62 -26.34 33.51
CA ASN A 249 11.52 -26.79 32.44
C ASN A 249 11.85 -25.69 31.41
N PHE A 250 11.34 -24.48 31.58
CA PHE A 250 11.62 -23.34 30.70
C PHE A 250 12.94 -22.65 31.06
N PRO A 251 13.54 -21.89 30.11
CA PRO A 251 14.75 -21.10 30.40
C PRO A 251 14.53 -20.21 31.63
N ALA A 252 15.56 -20.04 32.46
CA ALA A 252 15.48 -19.30 33.72
C ALA A 252 14.91 -17.88 33.59
N GLU A 253 15.05 -17.27 32.42
CA GLU A 253 14.50 -15.95 32.07
C GLU A 253 12.96 -15.91 32.09
N VAL A 254 12.29 -17.01 31.73
CA VAL A 254 10.82 -17.16 31.76
C VAL A 254 10.31 -17.46 33.18
N LEU A 255 11.16 -18.07 34.01
CA LEU A 255 10.87 -18.44 35.40
C LEU A 255 11.08 -17.31 36.41
N ALA A 256 11.87 -16.29 36.07
CA ALA A 256 12.13 -15.12 36.92
C ALA A 256 10.87 -14.27 37.23
N SER A 257 9.74 -14.62 36.61
CA SER A 257 8.45 -13.93 36.69
C SER A 257 7.48 -14.57 37.70
N VAL A 258 7.88 -15.66 38.38
CA VAL A 258 7.02 -16.36 39.36
C VAL A 258 6.88 -15.52 40.65
N PRO A 259 5.66 -15.30 41.16
CA PRO A 259 5.46 -14.56 42.41
C PRO A 259 6.11 -15.23 43.63
N GLY A 260 6.76 -14.40 44.46
CA GLY A 260 7.57 -14.83 45.61
C GLY A 260 9.08 -14.77 45.37
N THR A 261 9.53 -14.34 44.19
CA THR A 261 10.92 -13.96 43.92
C THR A 261 11.12 -12.45 44.16
N PRO A 262 12.29 -12.01 44.69
CA PRO A 262 12.59 -10.58 44.84
C PRO A 262 12.41 -9.79 43.55
N GLU A 263 12.74 -10.39 42.41
CA GLU A 263 12.63 -9.77 41.08
C GLU A 263 11.19 -9.58 40.60
N CYS A 264 10.23 -10.38 41.10
CA CYS A 264 8.80 -10.25 40.83
C CYS A 264 8.15 -9.15 41.70
N GLU A 265 8.60 -8.97 42.95
CA GLU A 265 8.11 -7.89 43.82
C GLU A 265 8.47 -6.51 43.23
N ASP A 266 9.70 -6.35 42.74
CA ASP A 266 10.15 -5.14 42.07
C ASP A 266 9.42 -4.89 40.74
N ALA A 267 9.09 -5.96 40.00
CA ALA A 267 8.38 -5.82 38.73
C ALA A 267 6.89 -5.48 38.92
N ILE A 268 6.25 -5.98 39.97
CA ILE A 268 4.89 -5.54 40.35
C ILE A 268 4.91 -4.04 40.68
N LEU A 269 5.93 -3.57 41.40
CA LEU A 269 6.12 -2.16 41.70
C LEU A 269 6.37 -1.32 40.42
N LEU A 270 7.18 -1.82 39.49
CA LEU A 270 7.47 -1.16 38.21
C LEU A 270 6.27 -1.16 37.25
N ALA A 271 5.46 -2.22 37.22
CA ALA A 271 4.24 -2.29 36.41
C ALA A 271 3.16 -1.31 36.89
N GLN A 272 3.17 -0.93 38.18
CA GLN A 272 2.35 0.16 38.72
C GLN A 272 2.87 1.55 38.32
N VAL A 273 4.08 1.66 37.75
CA VAL A 273 4.60 2.91 37.19
C VAL A 273 4.08 3.05 35.76
N PRO A 274 3.15 3.98 35.48
CA PRO A 274 2.70 4.20 34.11
C PRO A 274 3.87 4.70 33.25
N VAL A 275 4.28 3.91 32.26
CA VAL A 275 5.22 4.37 31.23
C VAL A 275 4.46 5.28 30.28
N SER A 276 4.66 6.59 30.42
CA SER A 276 3.97 7.59 29.60
C SER A 276 4.85 8.03 28.42
N ALA A 277 4.34 7.86 27.20
CA ALA A 277 4.73 8.71 26.08
C ALA A 277 3.84 9.96 26.14
N VAL A 278 4.34 11.05 26.71
CA VAL A 278 3.56 12.29 26.87
C VAL A 278 3.56 13.07 25.56
N VAL A 279 2.50 12.95 24.76
CA VAL A 279 2.20 13.94 23.72
C VAL A 279 1.43 15.08 24.39
N LYS A 280 2.13 16.16 24.75
CA LYS A 280 1.47 17.36 25.28
C LYS A 280 0.56 17.95 24.21
N ARG A 281 -0.76 17.86 24.39
CA ARG A 281 -1.76 18.42 23.46
C ARG A 281 -1.50 19.88 23.09
N THR A 282 -0.96 20.67 23.99
CA THR A 282 -0.60 22.08 23.75
C THR A 282 0.63 22.26 22.85
N GLU A 283 1.62 21.36 22.91
CA GLU A 283 2.78 21.35 22.01
C GLU A 283 2.44 20.75 20.64
N ALA A 284 1.56 19.74 20.58
CA ALA A 284 1.04 19.21 19.31
C ALA A 284 0.14 20.25 18.61
N GLY A 285 -0.79 20.87 19.34
CA GLY A 285 -1.70 21.88 18.80
C GLY A 285 -1.03 23.18 18.35
N SER A 286 0.14 23.52 18.88
CA SER A 286 0.91 24.71 18.45
C SER A 286 1.81 24.47 17.23
N LYS A 287 2.08 23.21 16.89
CA LYS A 287 2.82 22.82 15.67
C LYS A 287 1.90 22.58 14.47
N VAL A 288 0.62 22.39 14.75
CA VAL A 288 -0.41 22.17 13.73
C VAL A 288 -0.87 23.52 13.19
N LYS A 289 -0.54 23.79 11.92
CA LYS A 289 -1.08 24.92 11.16
C LYS A 289 -1.85 24.37 9.96
N VAL A 290 -3.16 24.57 9.97
CA VAL A 290 -4.02 24.26 8.82
C VAL A 290 -4.22 25.52 8.01
N GLU A 291 -3.85 25.48 6.72
CA GLU A 291 -4.07 26.58 5.78
C GLU A 291 -5.30 26.28 4.92
N TYR A 292 -6.25 27.21 4.88
CA TYR A 292 -7.47 27.11 4.09
C TYR A 292 -7.41 28.08 2.92
N ASN A 293 -7.95 27.67 1.77
CA ASN A 293 -8.17 28.54 0.63
C ASN A 293 -9.42 29.39 0.90
N ASN A 294 -9.23 30.61 1.41
CA ASN A 294 -10.27 31.52 1.90
C ASN A 294 -10.91 31.03 3.22
N GLU A 295 -12.18 31.38 3.47
CA GLU A 295 -12.90 30.95 4.67
C GLU A 295 -13.06 29.42 4.70
N PRO A 296 -12.89 28.74 5.85
CA PRO A 296 -13.04 27.29 5.96
C PRO A 296 -14.40 26.80 5.45
N GLN A 297 -14.37 25.85 4.51
CA GLN A 297 -15.55 25.22 3.92
C GLN A 297 -15.61 23.76 4.34
N PHE A 298 -16.79 23.32 4.77
CA PHE A 298 -17.03 21.96 5.23
C PHE A 298 -18.21 21.34 4.48
N ALA A 299 -18.03 20.11 4.00
CA ALA A 299 -19.08 19.31 3.40
C ALA A 299 -19.44 18.12 4.31
N PRO A 300 -20.72 17.72 4.39
CA PRO A 300 -21.13 16.58 5.20
C PRO A 300 -20.55 15.28 4.64
N ILE A 301 -20.19 14.35 5.53
CA ILE A 301 -19.80 12.98 5.18
C ILE A 301 -21.08 12.14 5.15
N GLU A 302 -21.43 11.62 3.97
CA GLU A 302 -22.64 10.83 3.78
C GLU A 302 -22.62 9.57 4.66
N GLY A 303 -23.69 9.39 5.46
CA GLY A 303 -23.80 8.28 6.42
C GLY A 303 -23.16 8.52 7.80
N ALA A 304 -22.59 9.70 8.07
CA ALA A 304 -22.02 10.06 9.36
C ALA A 304 -22.50 11.45 9.84
N SER A 305 -22.51 11.67 11.16
CA SER A 305 -22.78 12.99 11.76
C SER A 305 -21.53 13.88 11.77
N LEU A 306 -20.73 13.82 10.71
CA LEU A 306 -19.40 14.42 10.61
C LEU A 306 -19.32 15.24 9.31
N SER A 307 -18.51 16.31 9.32
CA SER A 307 -18.22 17.09 8.11
C SER A 307 -16.72 17.15 7.86
N TYR A 308 -16.28 17.14 6.60
CA TYR A 308 -14.87 17.23 6.21
C TYR A 308 -14.57 18.58 5.56
N ALA A 309 -13.35 19.09 5.74
CA ALA A 309 -12.94 20.33 5.10
C ALA A 309 -12.64 20.14 3.60
N THR A 310 -13.21 20.97 2.73
CA THR A 310 -13.09 20.83 1.27
C THR A 310 -12.03 21.74 0.64
N ASN A 311 -11.58 22.76 1.37
CA ASN A 311 -10.71 23.81 0.85
C ASN A 311 -9.36 23.91 1.58
N THR A 312 -8.86 22.79 2.10
CA THR A 312 -7.52 22.67 2.66
C THR A 312 -6.89 21.36 2.19
N ARG A 313 -5.55 21.28 2.22
CA ARG A 313 -4.81 20.04 1.98
C ARG A 313 -4.71 19.16 3.24
N ALA A 314 -5.13 19.68 4.38
CA ALA A 314 -5.05 18.97 5.66
C ALA A 314 -6.34 18.17 5.90
N ASP A 315 -6.21 16.98 6.47
CA ASP A 315 -7.36 16.12 6.75
C ASP A 315 -8.10 16.58 8.00
N VAL A 316 -8.97 17.58 7.86
CA VAL A 316 -9.75 18.16 8.95
C VAL A 316 -11.18 17.67 8.94
N ILE A 317 -11.60 17.10 10.07
CA ILE A 317 -12.97 16.66 10.35
C ILE A 317 -13.57 17.60 11.40
N LYS A 318 -14.77 18.10 11.13
CA LYS A 318 -15.60 18.84 12.07
C LYS A 318 -16.66 17.91 12.67
N VAL A 319 -16.73 17.90 13.99
CA VAL A 319 -17.75 17.17 14.77
C VAL A 319 -18.34 18.18 15.75
N GLU A 320 -19.60 18.55 15.54
CA GLU A 320 -20.25 19.63 16.29
C GLU A 320 -19.40 20.92 16.29
N ASP A 321 -18.93 21.36 17.46
CA ASP A 321 -18.08 22.54 17.66
C ASP A 321 -16.57 22.22 17.73
N GLN A 322 -16.19 20.95 17.52
CA GLN A 322 -14.80 20.49 17.58
C GLN A 322 -14.23 20.20 16.19
N TYR A 323 -12.92 20.43 16.06
CA TYR A 323 -12.15 20.16 14.86
C TYR A 323 -11.04 19.16 15.19
N TYR A 324 -10.93 18.13 14.36
CA TYR A 324 -9.92 17.10 14.45
C TYR A 324 -9.07 17.15 13.20
N LEU A 325 -7.75 17.19 13.36
CA LEU A 325 -6.80 17.06 12.27
C LEU A 325 -6.13 15.69 12.36
N CYS A 326 -6.12 14.96 11.26
CA CYS A 326 -5.20 13.84 11.09
C CYS A 326 -3.84 14.38 10.62
N SER A 327 -2.76 14.06 11.32
CA SER A 327 -1.39 14.46 10.99
C SER A 327 -0.47 13.28 11.25
N ASP A 328 0.40 13.00 10.29
CA ASP A 328 1.46 11.98 10.38
C ASP A 328 2.57 12.37 11.37
#